data_AF-A0A7J8X9W0-F1
#
_entry.id   AF-A0A7J8X9W0-F1
#
_cell.length_a   1.000
_cell.length_b   1.000
_cell.length_c   1.000
_cell.angle_alpha   90.00
_cell.angle_beta   90.00
_cell.angle_gamma   90.00
#
_symmetry.space_group_name_H-M   'P 1'
#
loop_
_entity.id
_entity.type
_entity.pdbx_description
1 polymer ?
#
loop_
_entity_poly.entity_id
_entity_poly.type
_entity_poly.pdbx_seq_one_letter_code
_entity_poly.pdbx_strand_id
1 'polypeptide(L)'
;MFDTHTLVLAAKGVSHWDNSFDALIVRWDGDVVNIPTDGEAEWRTNSEEREVIVERTEETNGLKVTVAALVELNVKVRAIGEHENKVHNYQLPADDAFAHLETQFKFTGLTNLVEGVLGQTYRPDYVSPVKRGVAMPMMGGEDKYQTPSLYSPLCNQCRFKGKAGLSSI
;
A
#
# COMPACT_ATOMS: atom_id res chain seq x y z
N MET A 1 -0.67 -8.76 -2.68
CA MET A 1 -0.77 -10.15 -3.18
C MET A 1 -1.76 -10.19 -4.31
N PHE A 2 -1.45 -10.90 -5.38
CA PHE A 2 -2.33 -11.16 -6.52
C PHE A 2 -1.77 -12.37 -7.28
N ASP A 3 -2.63 -13.14 -7.93
CA ASP A 3 -2.25 -14.38 -8.63
C ASP A 3 -1.40 -15.32 -7.75
N THR A 4 -0.11 -15.47 -8.08
CA THR A 4 0.92 -16.19 -7.29
C THR A 4 1.97 -15.29 -6.65
N HIS A 5 1.83 -13.97 -6.80
CA HIS A 5 2.88 -13.01 -6.52
C HIS A 5 2.61 -12.13 -5.31
N THR A 6 3.70 -11.68 -4.70
CA THR A 6 3.71 -10.67 -3.64
C THR A 6 4.53 -9.46 -4.08
N LEU A 7 3.88 -8.29 -4.07
CA LEU A 7 4.55 -6.99 -4.21
C LEU A 7 4.44 -6.26 -2.87
N VAL A 8 5.58 -5.83 -2.33
CA VAL A 8 5.66 -5.09 -1.07
C VAL A 8 6.28 -3.73 -1.34
N LEU A 9 5.58 -2.69 -0.90
CA LEU A 9 6.07 -1.33 -0.83
C LEU A 9 6.19 -0.98 0.65
N ALA A 10 7.35 -0.50 1.08
CA ALA A 10 7.60 -0.13 2.46
C ALA A 10 8.45 1.14 2.53
N ALA A 11 8.44 1.78 3.70
CA ALA A 11 9.31 2.88 4.04
C ALA A 11 10.40 2.41 5.01
N LYS A 12 11.65 2.85 4.81
CA LYS A 12 12.75 2.70 5.77
C LYS A 12 12.45 3.59 6.97
N GLY A 13 12.71 3.09 8.18
CA GLY A 13 12.75 3.95 9.36
C GLY A 13 13.87 4.97 9.24
N VAL A 14 13.61 6.21 9.62
CA VAL A 14 14.58 7.31 9.58
C VAL A 14 14.48 8.12 10.87
N SER A 15 15.63 8.47 11.46
CA SER A 15 15.66 9.31 12.67
C SER A 15 15.41 10.79 12.35
N HIS A 16 15.86 11.22 11.18
CA HIS A 16 15.66 12.56 10.65
C HIS A 16 15.25 12.47 9.19
N TRP A 17 14.24 13.26 8.81
CA TRP A 17 13.76 13.29 7.44
C TRP A 17 14.65 14.15 6.54
N ASP A 18 15.08 13.58 5.42
CA ASP A 18 15.79 14.25 4.35
C ASP A 18 15.11 13.90 3.02
N ASN A 19 14.59 14.90 2.31
CA ASN A 19 13.91 14.69 1.03
C ASN A 19 14.85 14.10 -0.04
N SER A 20 16.18 14.27 0.09
CA SER A 20 17.15 13.69 -0.85
C SER A 20 17.46 12.22 -0.57
N PHE A 21 17.04 11.69 0.59
CA PHE A 21 17.22 10.28 0.93
C PHE A 21 16.04 9.45 0.43
N ASP A 22 16.31 8.43 -0.38
CA ASP A 22 15.27 7.49 -0.83
C ASP A 22 14.97 6.43 0.23
N ALA A 23 13.87 6.67 0.96
CA ALA A 23 13.38 5.81 2.02
C ALA A 23 12.48 4.67 1.50
N LEU A 24 12.26 4.54 0.19
CA LEU A 24 11.47 3.46 -0.38
C LEU A 24 12.18 2.10 -0.30
N ILE A 25 11.37 1.06 -0.09
CA ILE A 25 11.74 -0.34 -0.28
C ILE A 25 10.68 -0.98 -1.16
N VAL A 26 11.10 -1.59 -2.26
CA VAL A 26 10.25 -2.40 -3.13
C VAL A 26 10.74 -3.84 -3.09
N ARG A 27 9.83 -4.79 -2.88
CA ARG A 27 10.13 -6.21 -2.99
C ARG A 27 9.14 -6.93 -3.89
N TRP A 28 9.66 -7.81 -4.73
CA TRP A 28 8.91 -8.72 -5.57
C TRP A 28 9.22 -10.15 -5.14
N ASP A 29 8.21 -10.90 -4.69
CA ASP A 29 8.34 -12.29 -4.24
C ASP A 29 9.45 -12.51 -3.17
N GLY A 30 9.62 -11.50 -2.32
CA GLY A 30 10.63 -11.48 -1.24
C GLY A 30 11.96 -10.85 -1.65
N ASP A 31 12.26 -10.76 -2.94
CA ASP A 31 13.50 -10.20 -3.46
C ASP A 31 13.42 -8.68 -3.58
N VAL A 32 14.51 -8.00 -3.26
CA VAL A 32 14.60 -6.53 -3.34
C VAL A 32 14.66 -6.11 -4.81
N VAL A 33 13.77 -5.21 -5.19
CA VAL A 33 13.76 -4.57 -6.50
C VAL A 33 14.47 -3.22 -6.38
N ASN A 34 15.53 -3.04 -7.17
CA ASN A 34 16.22 -1.76 -7.26
C ASN A 34 15.57 -0.91 -8.36
N ILE A 35 15.10 0.28 -7.99
CA ILE A 35 14.57 1.28 -8.90
C ILE A 35 15.47 2.50 -8.76
N PRO A 36 16.30 2.82 -9.76
CA PRO A 36 17.17 3.99 -9.73
C PRO A 36 16.43 5.31 -9.42
N THR A 37 17.17 6.30 -8.92
CA THR A 37 16.66 7.63 -8.55
C THR A 37 16.97 8.69 -9.62
N ASP A 38 17.43 8.30 -10.80
CA ASP A 38 17.87 9.19 -11.88
C ASP A 38 16.73 9.82 -12.70
N GLY A 39 15.49 9.72 -12.20
CA GLY A 39 14.29 10.22 -12.86
C GLY A 39 13.84 9.30 -14.00
N GLU A 40 12.54 9.01 -14.08
CA GLU A 40 11.94 8.14 -15.11
C GLU A 40 12.38 6.66 -15.07
N ALA A 41 13.09 6.24 -14.02
CA ALA A 41 13.45 4.84 -13.83
C ALA A 41 12.20 3.97 -13.66
N GLU A 42 12.21 2.83 -14.32
CA GLU A 42 11.12 1.86 -14.29
C GLU A 42 11.69 0.46 -14.02
N TRP A 43 10.95 -0.32 -13.23
CA TRP A 43 11.07 -1.76 -13.16
C TRP A 43 9.78 -2.43 -13.61
N ARG A 44 9.88 -3.47 -14.44
CA ARG A 44 8.72 -4.26 -14.90
C ARG A 44 8.94 -5.76 -14.80
N THR A 45 7.86 -6.51 -14.59
CA THR A 45 7.89 -7.96 -14.63
C THR A 45 7.84 -8.47 -16.07
N ASN A 46 8.56 -9.58 -16.32
CA ASN A 46 8.42 -10.38 -17.54
C ASN A 46 7.55 -11.62 -17.28
N SER A 47 6.44 -11.45 -16.55
CA SER A 47 5.54 -12.57 -16.21
C SER A 47 4.50 -12.77 -17.30
N GLU A 48 4.24 -14.03 -17.66
CA GLU A 48 3.16 -14.40 -18.59
C GLU A 48 1.76 -14.20 -17.97
N GLU A 49 1.64 -14.21 -16.62
CA GLU A 49 0.33 -14.07 -15.96
C GLU A 49 -0.18 -12.63 -16.02
N ARG A 50 0.66 -11.67 -15.60
CA ARG A 50 0.28 -10.27 -15.47
C ARG A 50 1.49 -9.34 -15.47
N GLU A 51 1.41 -8.28 -16.28
CA GLU A 51 2.39 -7.21 -16.26
C GLU A 51 2.25 -6.35 -14.99
N VAL A 52 3.37 -6.14 -14.33
CA VAL A 52 3.51 -5.24 -13.20
C VAL A 52 4.61 -4.25 -13.54
N ILE A 53 4.29 -2.97 -13.42
CA ILE A 53 5.18 -1.85 -13.71
C ILE A 53 5.32 -1.02 -12.44
N VAL A 54 6.54 -0.65 -12.09
CA VAL A 54 6.85 0.26 -10.99
C VAL A 54 7.73 1.37 -11.53
N GLU A 55 7.20 2.59 -11.57
CA GLU A 55 7.80 3.77 -12.20
C GLU A 55 8.10 4.84 -11.14
N ARG A 56 9.23 5.53 -11.27
CA ARG A 56 9.49 6.75 -10.51
C ARG A 56 8.54 7.86 -10.94
N THR A 57 7.92 8.49 -9.95
CA THR A 57 7.17 9.75 -10.15
C THR A 57 7.94 10.98 -9.69
N GLU A 58 8.97 10.76 -8.85
CA GLU A 58 9.87 11.77 -8.31
C GLU A 58 11.29 11.19 -8.24
N GLU A 59 12.30 12.04 -8.04
CA GLU A 59 13.71 11.63 -7.90
C GLU A 59 13.89 10.61 -6.75
N THR A 60 13.26 10.87 -5.60
CA THR A 60 13.23 10.00 -4.43
C THR A 60 11.80 9.85 -3.92
N ASN A 61 11.53 8.79 -3.15
CA ASN A 61 10.32 8.63 -2.34
C ASN A 61 8.97 8.59 -3.07
N GLY A 62 8.89 8.78 -4.39
CA GLY A 62 7.65 8.72 -5.18
C GLY A 62 7.66 7.59 -6.20
N LEU A 63 6.61 6.77 -6.19
CA LEU A 63 6.37 5.71 -7.17
C LEU A 63 4.94 5.69 -7.68
N LYS A 64 4.80 5.27 -8.93
CA LYS A 64 3.56 4.77 -9.50
C LYS A 64 3.72 3.26 -9.73
N VAL A 65 2.74 2.50 -9.27
CA VAL A 65 2.68 1.05 -9.48
C VAL A 65 1.45 0.73 -10.31
N THR A 66 1.63 0.01 -11.41
CA THR A 66 0.55 -0.50 -12.25
C THR A 66 0.57 -2.01 -12.22
N VAL A 67 -0.51 -2.62 -11.73
CA VAL A 67 -0.75 -4.07 -11.80
C VAL A 67 -1.87 -4.28 -12.81
N ALA A 68 -1.53 -4.80 -13.99
CA ALA A 68 -2.42 -4.78 -15.16
C ALA A 68 -3.80 -5.41 -14.86
N ALA A 69 -4.87 -4.70 -15.25
CA ALA A 69 -6.27 -5.09 -15.01
C ALA A 69 -6.70 -5.27 -13.53
N LEU A 70 -5.88 -4.86 -12.55
CA LEU A 70 -6.26 -4.85 -11.14
C LEU A 70 -6.28 -3.45 -10.56
N VAL A 71 -5.12 -2.81 -10.47
CA VAL A 71 -4.96 -1.59 -9.68
C VAL A 71 -3.78 -0.76 -10.16
N GLU A 72 -3.98 0.55 -10.15
CA GLU A 72 -2.92 1.54 -10.19
C GLU A 72 -2.78 2.16 -8.79
N LEU A 73 -1.56 2.25 -8.28
CA LEU A 73 -1.25 2.86 -7.01
C LEU A 73 -0.27 4.02 -7.22
N ASN A 74 -0.57 5.18 -6.64
CA ASN A 74 0.44 6.21 -6.43
C ASN A 74 0.88 6.15 -4.98
N VAL A 75 2.19 6.01 -4.75
CA VAL A 75 2.76 5.84 -3.42
C VAL A 75 3.85 6.86 -3.22
N LYS A 76 3.80 7.54 -2.08
CA LYS A 76 4.83 8.48 -1.66
C LYS A 76 5.23 8.22 -0.22
N VAL A 77 6.53 8.17 0.04
CA VAL A 77 7.02 8.18 1.43
C VAL A 77 7.00 9.60 1.94
N ARG A 78 6.40 9.79 3.11
CA ARG A 78 6.33 11.06 3.83
C ARG A 78 6.81 10.83 5.26
N ALA A 79 7.44 11.81 5.88
CA ALA A 79 7.66 11.79 7.31
C ALA A 79 6.48 12.45 8.04
N ILE A 80 6.16 11.93 9.22
CA ILE A 80 5.35 12.65 10.20
C ILE A 80 6.25 13.69 10.88
N GLY A 81 5.99 14.96 10.62
CA GLY A 81 6.73 16.07 11.24
C GLY A 81 6.30 16.33 12.68
N GLU A 82 7.05 17.18 13.40
CA GLU A 82 6.74 17.59 14.78
C GLU A 82 5.33 18.19 14.91
N HIS A 83 4.93 19.00 13.92
CA HIS A 83 3.60 19.60 13.89
C HIS A 83 2.49 18.55 13.82
N GLU A 84 2.61 17.58 12.91
CA GLU A 84 1.64 16.50 12.73
C GLU A 84 1.62 15.57 13.93
N ASN A 85 2.79 15.22 14.48
CA ASN A 85 2.92 14.49 15.75
C ASN A 85 2.13 15.17 16.88
N LYS A 86 2.25 16.49 17.00
CA LYS A 86 1.53 17.26 18.03
C LYS A 86 0.03 17.34 17.78
N VAL A 87 -0.39 17.57 16.53
CA VAL A 87 -1.81 17.72 16.16
C VAL A 87 -2.55 16.39 16.30
N HIS A 88 -1.92 15.27 15.94
CA HIS A 88 -2.52 13.93 15.95
C HIS A 88 -2.16 13.10 17.18
N ASN A 89 -1.30 13.62 18.07
CA ASN A 89 -0.81 12.96 19.27
C ASN A 89 -0.24 11.55 19.00
N TYR A 90 0.59 11.43 17.95
CA TYR A 90 1.24 10.16 17.59
C TYR A 90 2.25 9.69 18.66
N GLN A 91 2.70 10.59 19.54
CA GLN A 91 3.64 10.32 20.64
C GLN A 91 4.99 9.79 20.14
N LEU A 92 5.47 10.34 19.02
CA LEU A 92 6.77 9.96 18.46
C LEU A 92 7.92 10.32 19.41
N PRO A 93 8.95 9.46 19.52
CA PRO A 93 10.22 9.80 20.15
C PRO A 93 10.86 11.04 19.51
N ALA A 94 11.70 11.75 20.27
CA ALA A 94 12.34 12.99 19.80
C ALA A 94 13.34 12.77 18.64
N ASP A 95 13.82 11.55 18.47
CA ASP A 95 14.81 11.10 17.49
C ASP A 95 14.23 10.16 16.42
N ASP A 96 12.91 10.23 16.21
CA ASP A 96 12.22 9.39 15.24
C ASP A 96 11.28 10.22 14.34
N ALA A 97 11.51 10.15 13.03
CA ALA A 97 10.61 10.67 12.02
C ALA A 97 9.96 9.48 11.34
N PHE A 98 8.82 8.99 11.87
CA PHE A 98 8.07 7.89 11.28
C PHE A 98 7.77 8.18 9.81
N ALA A 99 8.55 7.57 8.92
CA ALA A 99 8.31 7.56 7.50
C ALA A 99 7.14 6.60 7.23
N HIS A 100 6.09 7.12 6.61
CA HIS A 100 4.89 6.38 6.29
C HIS A 100 4.58 6.49 4.79
N LEU A 101 3.74 5.57 4.31
CA LEU A 101 3.27 5.58 2.93
C LEU A 101 1.99 6.40 2.83
N GLU A 102 2.06 7.48 2.08
CA GLU A 102 0.91 8.14 1.49
C GLU A 102 0.53 7.36 0.23
N THR A 103 -0.68 6.81 0.18
CA THR A 103 -1.11 5.92 -0.91
C THR A 103 -2.42 6.37 -1.52
N GLN A 104 -2.51 6.35 -2.84
CA GLN A 104 -3.75 6.55 -3.59
C GLN A 104 -3.98 5.35 -4.51
N PHE A 105 -5.21 4.85 -4.52
CA PHE A 105 -5.57 3.65 -5.27
C PHE A 105 -6.58 3.99 -6.36
N LYS A 106 -6.39 3.38 -7.53
CA LYS A 106 -7.35 3.35 -8.62
C LYS A 106 -7.54 1.91 -9.06
N PHE A 107 -8.64 1.31 -8.64
CA PHE A 107 -8.99 -0.06 -9.01
C PHE A 107 -9.63 -0.09 -10.40
N THR A 108 -9.40 -1.17 -11.13
CA THR A 108 -9.98 -1.43 -12.45
C THR A 108 -10.64 -2.81 -12.46
N GLY A 109 -11.57 -3.04 -13.40
CA GLY A 109 -12.22 -4.36 -13.53
C GLY A 109 -13.11 -4.77 -12.34
N LEU A 110 -13.57 -3.82 -11.54
CA LEU A 110 -14.43 -4.11 -10.39
C LEU A 110 -15.82 -4.59 -10.83
N THR A 111 -16.38 -5.52 -10.06
CA THR A 111 -17.77 -5.99 -10.22
C THR A 111 -18.67 -5.34 -9.18
N ASN A 112 -19.99 -5.44 -9.34
CA ASN A 112 -20.97 -5.01 -8.33
C ASN A 112 -20.86 -5.76 -6.99
N LEU A 113 -20.08 -6.85 -6.94
CA LEU A 113 -19.80 -7.61 -5.72
C LEU A 113 -18.46 -7.22 -5.08
N VAL A 114 -17.79 -6.15 -5.53
CA VAL A 114 -16.53 -5.70 -4.93
C VAL A 114 -16.67 -5.53 -3.42
N GLU A 115 -15.69 -5.99 -2.68
CA GLU A 115 -15.70 -6.00 -1.21
C GLU A 115 -14.30 -5.63 -0.69
N GLY A 116 -14.20 -5.39 0.61
CA GLY A 116 -12.96 -4.97 1.27
C GLY A 116 -13.01 -3.53 1.74
N VAL A 117 -12.08 -3.13 2.62
CA VAL A 117 -12.06 -1.81 3.26
C VAL A 117 -12.21 -0.67 2.25
N LEU A 118 -11.39 -0.65 1.21
CA LEU A 118 -11.45 0.35 0.14
C LEU A 118 -12.42 -0.05 -0.99
N GLY A 119 -12.45 -1.33 -1.34
CA GLY A 119 -13.21 -1.85 -2.46
C GLY A 119 -14.73 -1.64 -2.30
N GLN A 120 -15.26 -1.80 -1.09
CA GLN A 120 -16.69 -1.62 -0.82
C GLN A 120 -17.20 -0.23 -1.20
N THR A 121 -16.33 0.79 -1.20
CA THR A 121 -16.72 2.17 -1.55
C THR A 121 -17.09 2.34 -3.03
N TYR A 122 -16.73 1.37 -3.88
CA TYR A 122 -17.06 1.33 -5.31
C TYR A 122 -18.37 0.59 -5.60
N ARG A 123 -19.03 0.00 -4.59
CA ARG A 123 -20.32 -0.67 -4.81
C ARG A 123 -21.41 0.36 -5.11
N PRO A 124 -22.33 0.09 -6.07
CA PRO A 124 -23.44 0.99 -6.39
C PRO A 124 -24.36 1.29 -5.20
N ASP A 125 -24.48 0.34 -4.26
CA ASP A 125 -25.33 0.41 -3.07
C ASP A 125 -24.57 0.80 -1.79
N TYR A 126 -23.31 1.24 -1.91
CA TYR A 126 -22.51 1.59 -0.74
C TYR A 126 -23.06 2.84 -0.02
N VAL A 127 -23.34 2.67 1.27
CA VAL A 127 -23.64 3.77 2.18
C VAL A 127 -22.55 3.80 3.24
N SER A 128 -21.82 4.92 3.30
CA SER A 128 -20.72 5.07 4.25
C SER A 128 -21.24 5.07 5.69
N PRO A 129 -20.81 4.14 6.55
CA PRO A 129 -21.13 4.14 7.98
C PRO A 129 -20.27 5.17 8.75
N VAL A 130 -19.30 5.79 8.07
CA VAL A 130 -18.29 6.67 8.64
C VAL A 130 -18.94 7.94 9.16
N LYS A 131 -18.69 8.27 10.43
CA LYS A 131 -19.21 9.48 11.06
C LYS A 131 -18.61 10.73 10.39
N ARG A 132 -19.45 11.56 9.80
CA ARG A 132 -19.04 12.87 9.24
C ARG A 132 -18.86 13.91 10.36
N GLY A 133 -17.95 14.86 10.16
CA GLY A 133 -17.75 15.99 11.08
C GLY A 133 -16.91 15.68 12.33
N VAL A 134 -16.14 14.60 12.34
CA VAL A 134 -15.14 14.31 13.38
C VAL A 134 -13.75 14.24 12.75
N ALA A 135 -12.71 14.58 13.53
CA ALA A 135 -11.35 14.73 13.01
C ALA A 135 -10.75 13.43 12.44
N MET A 136 -11.02 12.29 13.08
CA MET A 136 -10.52 10.98 12.67
C MET A 136 -11.69 9.98 12.63
N PRO A 137 -12.42 9.93 11.51
CA PRO A 137 -13.60 9.11 11.43
C PRO A 137 -13.20 7.66 11.13
N MET A 138 -13.71 6.72 11.93
CA MET A 138 -13.39 5.30 11.79
C MET A 138 -14.46 4.59 10.96
N MET A 139 -14.02 3.73 10.05
CA MET A 139 -14.90 2.90 9.20
C MET A 139 -15.43 1.67 9.93
N GLY A 140 -14.61 1.05 10.78
CA GLY A 140 -14.91 -0.23 11.43
C GLY A 140 -14.88 -1.42 10.47
N GLY A 141 -15.25 -2.60 10.97
CA GLY A 141 -15.25 -3.86 10.22
C GLY A 141 -13.91 -4.59 10.25
N GLU A 142 -13.04 -4.23 11.20
CA GLU A 142 -11.75 -4.88 11.45
C GLU A 142 -11.89 -6.39 11.68
N ASP A 143 -12.96 -6.82 12.36
CA ASP A 143 -13.29 -8.22 12.61
C ASP A 143 -13.49 -9.03 11.31
N LYS A 144 -13.91 -8.38 10.23
CA LYS A 144 -14.12 -9.01 8.92
C LYS A 144 -12.81 -9.23 8.16
N TYR A 145 -11.84 -8.34 8.38
CA TYR A 145 -10.64 -8.21 7.56
C TYR A 145 -9.33 -8.50 8.31
N GLN A 146 -9.40 -8.83 9.60
CA GLN A 146 -8.24 -9.22 10.38
C GLN A 146 -7.57 -10.46 9.78
N THR A 147 -6.27 -10.35 9.50
CA THR A 147 -5.42 -11.44 9.00
C THR A 147 -4.38 -11.82 10.06
N PRO A 148 -3.89 -13.07 10.08
CA PRO A 148 -2.84 -13.50 11.02
C PRO A 148 -1.44 -12.96 10.66
N SER A 149 -1.22 -12.53 9.42
CA SER A 149 0.06 -11.98 8.96
C SER A 149 -0.12 -11.10 7.72
N LEU A 150 0.90 -10.30 7.38
CA LEU A 150 0.90 -9.38 6.24
C LEU A 150 0.67 -10.09 4.89
N TYR A 151 1.16 -11.34 4.77
CA TYR A 151 1.04 -12.17 3.57
C TYR A 151 -0.05 -13.22 3.67
N SER A 152 -0.89 -13.19 4.71
CA SER A 152 -1.99 -14.14 4.83
C SER A 152 -3.20 -13.67 4.03
N PRO A 153 -3.70 -14.48 3.07
CA PRO A 153 -4.96 -14.18 2.39
C PRO A 153 -6.19 -14.55 3.24
N LEU A 154 -5.99 -15.09 4.44
CA LEU A 154 -7.05 -15.59 5.31
C LEU A 154 -7.64 -14.45 6.16
N CYS A 155 -8.94 -14.23 6.02
CA CYS A 155 -9.78 -13.47 6.94
C CYS A 155 -11.26 -13.90 6.79
N ASN A 156 -12.14 -13.41 7.68
CA ASN A 156 -13.55 -13.80 7.74
C ASN A 156 -14.33 -13.46 6.46
N GLN A 157 -13.99 -12.37 5.78
CA GLN A 157 -14.65 -11.93 4.53
C GLN A 157 -13.70 -11.86 3.32
N CYS A 158 -12.49 -12.44 3.44
CA CYS A 158 -11.50 -12.39 2.37
C CYS A 158 -11.97 -13.26 1.20
N ARG A 159 -12.01 -12.65 0.01
CA ARG A 159 -12.41 -13.34 -1.23
C ARG A 159 -11.22 -13.84 -2.03
N PHE A 160 -10.05 -13.21 -1.85
CA PHE A 160 -8.82 -13.66 -2.48
C PHE A 160 -8.42 -15.02 -1.92
N LYS A 161 -8.36 -16.02 -2.80
CA LYS A 161 -7.78 -17.32 -2.51
C LYS A 161 -6.54 -17.42 -3.39
N GLY A 162 -5.36 -17.20 -2.82
CA GLY A 162 -4.11 -17.37 -3.56
C GLY A 162 -4.05 -18.76 -4.18
N LYS A 163 -3.38 -18.91 -5.33
CA LYS A 163 -3.06 -20.27 -5.82
C LYS A 163 -2.15 -20.94 -4.78
N ALA A 164 -2.37 -22.22 -4.51
CA ALA A 164 -1.57 -22.97 -3.54
C ALA A 164 -0.11 -23.08 -4.05
N GLY A 165 0.74 -22.17 -3.59
CA GLY A 165 2.16 -22.14 -3.87
C GLY A 165 2.87 -21.31 -2.81
N LEU A 166 3.61 -22.00 -1.93
CA LEU A 166 4.54 -21.44 -0.93
C LEU A 166 3.89 -20.62 0.21
N SER A 167 2.86 -21.17 0.87
CA SER A 167 2.75 -20.93 2.31
C SER A 167 3.72 -21.89 3.01
N SER A 168 4.94 -21.42 3.23
CA SER A 168 5.80 -22.05 4.22
C SER A 168 5.12 -21.90 5.59
N ILE A 169 4.96 -23.05 6.25
CA ILE A 169 4.53 -23.19 7.65
C ILE A 169 5.44 -22.36 8.55
#